data_AF-A0A947SQS1-F1
#
_entry.id   AF-A0A947SQS1-F1
#
_cell.length_a   1.000
_cell.length_b   1.000
_cell.length_c   1.000
_cell.angle_alpha   90.00
_cell.angle_beta   90.00
_cell.angle_gamma   90.00
#
_symmetry.space_group_name_H-M   'P 1'
#
loop_
_entity.id
_entity.type
_entity.pdbx_description
1 polymer ?
#
loop_
_entity_poly.entity_id
_entity_poly.type
_entity_poly.pdbx_seq_one_letter_code
_entity_poly.pdbx_strand_id
1 'polypeptide(L)'
;MHTFIPAKVMLWQGYVLVIVGAVFLAYWTVGLKKLVDKKSPVKDVPPDAISAINFLGTGIVLLVASLLFNPPDIWSWFAPNGLFWPLMATSLLNIVIMYGIGRSLKGADASLIAPIGAFGPLISILPSWLILGEVPTTYGYTGLVLMFLGVYAMAFAERKKVKIETVPDWLKTMDGRPRLLAPLIMLFKGNKQVVIALAGAVCGAVSVNFDKLAAMRSSPIFAAAFIMIFIGLVGLLKTWKTGELKQIKKLHAMNLALGALSLAAVLVLFWLAFNYGLAIYVSALKRTNTVFTLIFAYFLLGEKKELMNRLLGIAFILAGAVLLGF
;
A
#
# COMPACT_ATOMS: atom_id res chain seq x y z
N MET A 1 -4.18 -4.21 31.94
CA MET A 1 -3.81 -2.79 32.07
C MET A 1 -2.95 -2.42 30.88
N HIS A 2 -3.50 -1.76 29.87
CA HIS A 2 -2.70 -1.21 28.77
C HIS A 2 -2.00 0.04 29.29
N THR A 3 -0.68 -0.03 29.49
CA THR A 3 0.14 1.15 29.71
C THR A 3 0.05 2.02 28.47
N PHE A 4 -0.60 3.18 28.57
CA PHE A 4 -0.63 4.18 27.50
C PHE A 4 0.80 4.55 27.12
N ILE A 5 1.20 4.29 25.87
CA ILE A 5 2.47 4.77 25.35
C ILE A 5 2.25 6.26 25.05
N PRO A 6 2.99 7.19 25.68
CA PRO A 6 2.84 8.61 25.41
C PRO A 6 3.06 8.89 23.92
N ALA A 7 2.38 9.91 23.39
CA ALA A 7 2.49 10.29 21.98
C ALA A 7 3.97 10.47 21.60
N LYS A 8 4.50 9.54 20.81
CA LYS A 8 5.90 9.56 20.35
C LYS A 8 5.95 10.17 18.96
N VAL A 9 6.73 11.24 18.84
CA VAL A 9 7.19 11.74 17.54
C VAL A 9 8.03 10.65 16.88
N MET A 10 7.89 10.50 15.57
CA MET A 10 8.69 9.53 14.82
C MET A 10 10.14 10.02 14.72
N LEU A 11 11.07 9.16 15.10
CA LEU A 11 12.49 9.46 15.06
C LEU A 11 12.94 9.66 13.61
N TRP A 12 13.95 10.51 13.41
CA TRP A 12 14.45 10.88 12.09
C TRP A 12 14.94 9.66 11.28
N GLN A 13 15.46 8.61 11.94
CA GLN A 13 15.85 7.36 11.27
C GLN A 13 14.65 6.69 10.60
N GLY A 14 13.51 6.64 11.30
CA GLY A 14 12.27 6.14 10.74
C GLY A 14 11.82 6.94 9.53
N TYR A 15 11.93 8.27 9.60
CA TYR A 15 11.61 9.16 8.48
C TYR A 15 12.40 8.81 7.23
N VAL A 16 13.73 8.76 7.36
CA VAL A 16 14.63 8.46 6.26
C VAL A 16 14.31 7.10 5.67
N LEU A 17 14.11 6.07 6.50
CA LEU A 17 13.76 4.72 6.05
C LEU A 17 12.47 4.71 5.22
N VAL A 18 11.41 5.41 5.66
CA VAL A 18 10.15 5.45 4.91
C VAL A 18 10.28 6.26 3.63
N ILE A 19 10.95 7.41 3.64
CA ILE A 19 11.11 8.22 2.42
C ILE A 19 11.94 7.48 1.37
N VAL A 20 13.06 6.87 1.78
CA VAL A 20 13.88 6.06 0.87
C VAL A 20 13.07 4.86 0.36
N GLY A 21 12.35 4.16 1.25
CA GLY A 21 11.47 3.05 0.86
C GLY A 21 10.37 3.48 -0.11
N ALA A 22 9.83 4.68 0.05
CA ALA A 22 8.83 5.26 -0.85
C ALA A 22 9.40 5.55 -2.24
N VAL A 23 10.66 6.00 -2.35
CA VAL A 23 11.36 6.16 -3.64
C VAL A 23 11.53 4.81 -4.34
N PHE A 24 11.99 3.78 -3.62
CA PHE A 24 12.13 2.44 -4.18
C PHE A 24 10.78 1.83 -4.58
N LEU A 25 9.73 2.06 -3.80
CA LEU A 25 8.38 1.63 -4.14
C LEU A 25 7.88 2.35 -5.41
N ALA A 26 8.25 3.61 -5.60
CA ALA A 26 7.84 4.38 -6.75
C ALA A 26 8.52 3.85 -8.01
N TYR A 27 9.81 3.55 -7.90
CA TYR A 27 10.56 2.88 -8.94
C TYR A 27 9.96 1.50 -9.28
N TRP A 28 9.67 0.67 -8.27
CA TRP A 28 9.06 -0.64 -8.46
C TRP A 28 7.69 -0.55 -9.14
N THR A 29 6.82 0.37 -8.72
CA THR A 29 5.49 0.56 -9.31
C THR A 29 5.56 1.00 -10.77
N VAL A 30 6.44 1.94 -11.12
CA VAL A 30 6.65 2.36 -12.52
C VAL A 30 7.30 1.26 -13.34
N GLY A 31 8.25 0.51 -12.76
CA GLY A 31 8.89 -0.65 -13.39
C GLY A 31 7.89 -1.75 -13.73
N LEU A 32 7.00 -2.09 -12.80
CA LEU A 32 5.91 -3.04 -13.05
C LEU A 32 4.93 -2.54 -14.10
N LYS A 33 4.58 -1.25 -14.11
CA LYS A 33 3.72 -0.66 -15.15
C LYS A 33 4.31 -0.89 -16.54
N LYS A 34 5.63 -0.77 -16.71
CA LYS A 34 6.32 -1.08 -17.99
C LYS A 34 6.24 -2.55 -18.40
N LEU A 35 6.04 -3.50 -17.48
CA LEU A 35 5.88 -4.92 -17.82
C LEU A 35 4.46 -5.29 -18.23
N VAL A 36 3.48 -4.50 -17.79
CA VAL A 36 2.05 -4.71 -18.06
C VAL A 36 1.56 -3.85 -19.23
N ASP A 37 2.24 -2.75 -19.55
CA ASP A 37 1.85 -1.87 -20.65
C ASP A 37 2.01 -2.56 -22.03
N LYS A 38 0.92 -2.60 -22.79
CA LYS A 38 0.84 -3.16 -24.15
C LYS A 38 1.82 -2.53 -25.13
N LYS A 39 2.30 -1.32 -24.84
CA LYS A 39 3.29 -0.60 -25.68
C LYS A 39 4.74 -1.00 -25.39
N SER A 40 4.99 -1.80 -24.36
CA SER A 40 6.33 -2.22 -23.96
C SER A 40 6.85 -3.37 -24.84
N PRO A 41 8.16 -3.45 -25.12
CA PRO A 41 8.75 -4.55 -25.89
C PRO A 41 8.57 -5.93 -25.23
N VAL A 42 8.23 -5.96 -23.94
CA VAL A 42 7.95 -7.18 -23.16
C VAL A 42 6.43 -7.38 -23.10
N LYS A 43 5.91 -8.31 -23.92
CA LYS A 43 4.47 -8.57 -24.15
C LYS A 43 3.66 -8.94 -22.90
N ASP A 44 2.42 -8.43 -22.84
CA ASP A 44 1.20 -8.89 -22.12
C ASP A 44 1.35 -10.15 -21.24
N VAL A 45 1.91 -10.01 -20.04
CA VAL A 45 1.85 -11.06 -19.01
C VAL A 45 0.68 -10.78 -18.05
N PRO A 46 -0.09 -11.80 -17.63
CA PRO A 46 -1.16 -11.62 -16.67
C PRO A 46 -0.67 -10.95 -15.36
N PRO A 47 -1.27 -9.83 -14.94
CA PRO A 47 -0.82 -9.08 -13.75
C PRO A 47 -0.85 -9.90 -12.46
N ASP A 48 -1.80 -10.82 -12.35
CA ASP A 48 -1.96 -11.70 -11.20
C ASP A 48 -0.77 -12.67 -11.07
N ALA A 49 -0.28 -13.21 -12.19
CA ALA A 49 0.88 -14.09 -12.22
C ALA A 49 2.20 -13.37 -11.91
N ILE A 50 2.39 -12.15 -12.45
CA ILE A 50 3.54 -11.30 -12.09
C ILE A 50 3.55 -11.00 -10.58
N SER A 51 2.40 -10.64 -10.03
CA SER A 51 2.27 -10.29 -8.62
C SER A 51 2.55 -11.48 -7.71
N ALA A 52 2.00 -12.66 -8.03
CA ALA A 52 2.22 -13.88 -7.26
C ALA A 52 3.72 -14.27 -7.21
N ILE A 53 4.41 -14.22 -8.36
CA ILE A 53 5.85 -14.53 -8.41
C ILE A 53 6.67 -13.48 -7.67
N ASN A 54 6.35 -12.19 -7.82
CA ASN A 54 7.06 -11.14 -7.10
C ASN A 54 6.89 -11.28 -5.59
N PHE A 55 5.68 -11.54 -5.08
CA PHE A 55 5.45 -11.73 -3.65
C PHE A 55 6.16 -12.98 -3.12
N LEU A 56 6.09 -14.12 -3.82
CA LEU A 56 6.83 -15.33 -3.44
C LEU A 56 8.34 -15.09 -3.46
N GLY A 57 8.87 -14.56 -4.55
CA GLY A 57 10.30 -14.28 -4.71
C GLY A 57 10.80 -13.32 -3.65
N THR A 58 10.03 -12.25 -3.37
CA THR A 58 10.33 -11.31 -2.29
C THR A 58 10.36 -12.00 -0.94
N GLY A 59 9.35 -12.81 -0.65
CA GLY A 59 9.26 -13.57 0.58
C GLY A 59 10.44 -14.53 0.78
N ILE A 60 10.87 -15.24 -0.27
CA ILE A 60 12.03 -16.13 -0.24
C ILE A 60 13.32 -15.34 0.01
N VAL A 61 13.53 -14.22 -0.72
CA VAL A 61 14.70 -13.36 -0.54
C VAL A 61 14.78 -12.84 0.90
N LEU A 62 13.66 -12.35 1.43
CA LEU A 62 13.60 -11.86 2.81
C LEU A 62 13.78 -12.97 3.84
N LEU A 63 13.26 -14.18 3.57
CA LEU A 63 13.44 -15.32 4.46
C LEU A 63 14.93 -15.71 4.53
N VAL A 64 15.59 -15.83 3.39
CA VAL A 64 17.04 -16.10 3.33
C VAL A 64 17.82 -15.00 4.04
N ALA A 65 17.52 -13.73 3.76
CA ALA A 65 18.16 -12.60 4.43
C ALA A 65 17.93 -12.64 5.96
N SER A 66 16.73 -12.97 6.41
CA SER A 66 16.44 -13.09 7.83
C SER A 66 17.23 -14.23 8.47
N LEU A 67 17.28 -15.42 7.85
CA LEU A 67 18.00 -16.55 8.41
C LEU A 67 19.51 -16.30 8.50
N LEU A 68 20.07 -15.51 7.57
CA LEU A 68 21.49 -15.18 7.55
C LEU A 68 21.88 -14.06 8.52
N PHE A 69 21.06 -13.02 8.66
CA PHE A 69 21.43 -11.80 9.38
C PHE A 69 20.70 -11.60 10.71
N ASN A 70 19.49 -12.13 10.86
CA ASN A 70 18.66 -11.95 12.05
C ASN A 70 17.67 -13.12 12.20
N PRO A 71 18.16 -14.30 12.64
CA PRO A 71 17.33 -15.50 12.74
C PRO A 71 16.22 -15.30 13.77
N PRO A 72 14.99 -15.78 13.50
CA PRO A 72 13.87 -15.59 14.40
C PRO A 72 13.98 -16.48 15.64
N ASP A 73 13.61 -15.94 16.80
CA ASP A 73 13.41 -16.73 18.02
C ASP A 73 12.10 -17.51 17.95
N ILE A 74 12.17 -18.85 17.91
CA ILE A 74 11.00 -19.73 17.69
C ILE A 74 10.20 -19.98 18.98
N TRP A 75 10.83 -19.83 20.14
CA TRP A 75 10.27 -20.22 21.44
C TRP A 75 9.07 -19.38 21.90
N SER A 76 8.96 -18.14 21.44
CA SER A 76 7.91 -17.19 21.85
C SER A 76 6.71 -17.15 20.91
N TRP A 77 6.65 -17.99 19.88
CA TRP A 77 5.66 -17.86 18.80
C TRP A 77 4.22 -18.12 19.25
N PHE A 78 4.03 -19.20 20.01
CA PHE A 78 2.71 -19.68 20.45
C PHE A 78 2.30 -19.16 21.83
N ALA A 79 3.13 -18.32 22.45
CA ALA A 79 2.74 -17.65 23.69
C ALA A 79 1.48 -16.79 23.45
N PRO A 80 0.66 -16.50 24.48
CA PRO A 80 -0.52 -15.63 24.34
C PRO A 80 -0.20 -14.25 23.73
N ASN A 81 1.00 -13.72 24.03
CA ASN A 81 1.55 -12.50 23.44
C ASN A 81 2.60 -12.76 22.35
N GLY A 82 2.58 -13.95 21.76
CA GLY A 82 3.55 -14.41 20.78
C GLY A 82 3.35 -13.84 19.38
N LEU A 83 4.21 -14.26 18.46
CA LEU A 83 4.22 -13.83 17.06
C LEU A 83 3.05 -14.39 16.24
N PHE A 84 2.55 -15.58 16.60
CA PHE A 84 1.59 -16.32 15.78
C PHE A 84 0.32 -15.53 15.49
N TRP A 85 -0.29 -14.94 16.52
CA TRP A 85 -1.56 -14.21 16.38
C TRP A 85 -1.46 -12.96 15.50
N PRO A 86 -0.51 -12.03 15.72
CA PRO A 86 -0.32 -10.89 14.82
C PRO A 86 -0.01 -11.30 13.38
N LEU A 87 0.84 -12.32 13.21
CA LEU A 87 1.28 -12.79 11.91
C LEU A 87 0.14 -13.39 11.09
N MET A 88 -0.68 -14.23 11.71
CA MET A 88 -1.87 -14.80 11.07
C MET A 88 -2.91 -13.73 10.76
N ALA A 89 -3.17 -12.82 11.70
CA ALA A 89 -4.13 -11.73 11.51
C ALA A 89 -3.75 -10.86 10.32
N THR A 90 -2.51 -10.37 10.25
CA THR A 90 -2.06 -9.53 9.14
C THR A 90 -2.02 -10.30 7.81
N SER A 91 -1.60 -11.57 7.81
CA SER A 91 -1.53 -12.37 6.59
C SER A 91 -2.92 -12.59 5.97
N LEU A 92 -3.93 -12.90 6.79
CA LEU A 92 -5.31 -13.05 6.34
C LEU A 92 -5.92 -11.73 5.85
N LEU A 93 -5.66 -10.62 6.57
CA LEU A 93 -6.12 -9.30 6.15
C LEU A 93 -5.49 -8.90 4.81
N ASN A 94 -4.19 -9.14 4.61
CA ASN A 94 -3.51 -8.83 3.35
C ASN A 94 -4.07 -9.63 2.16
N ILE A 95 -4.51 -10.87 2.36
CA ILE A 95 -5.22 -11.63 1.32
C ILE A 95 -6.52 -10.92 0.92
N VAL A 96 -7.32 -10.51 1.91
CA VAL A 96 -8.58 -9.77 1.67
C VAL A 96 -8.31 -8.47 0.94
N ILE A 97 -7.26 -7.73 1.33
CA ILE A 97 -6.86 -6.47 0.69
C ILE A 97 -6.50 -6.71 -0.78
N MET A 98 -5.62 -7.68 -1.05
CA MET A 98 -5.15 -7.99 -2.40
C MET A 98 -6.33 -8.36 -3.32
N TYR A 99 -7.23 -9.24 -2.88
CA TYR A 99 -8.40 -9.64 -3.67
C TYR A 99 -9.46 -8.54 -3.77
N GLY A 100 -9.67 -7.80 -2.69
CA GLY A 100 -10.63 -6.70 -2.61
C GLY A 100 -10.27 -5.58 -3.60
N ILE A 101 -9.00 -5.15 -3.62
CA ILE A 101 -8.52 -4.12 -4.57
C ILE A 101 -8.72 -4.60 -6.01
N GLY A 102 -8.26 -5.81 -6.35
CA GLY A 102 -8.42 -6.34 -7.70
C GLY A 102 -9.88 -6.46 -8.14
N ARG A 103 -10.80 -6.80 -7.21
CA ARG A 103 -12.23 -6.88 -7.50
C ARG A 103 -12.89 -5.50 -7.62
N SER A 104 -12.47 -4.53 -6.81
CA SER A 104 -13.00 -3.17 -6.88
C SER A 104 -12.70 -2.52 -8.22
N LEU A 105 -11.45 -2.62 -8.69
CA LEU A 105 -10.98 -2.02 -9.95
C LEU A 105 -11.60 -2.64 -11.20
N LYS A 106 -12.14 -3.86 -11.12
CA LYS A 106 -12.82 -4.51 -12.26
C LYS A 106 -14.21 -3.94 -12.56
N GLY A 107 -14.86 -3.31 -11.59
CA GLY A 107 -16.25 -2.84 -11.75
C GLY A 107 -16.48 -1.38 -11.38
N ALA A 108 -15.46 -0.65 -10.96
CA ALA A 108 -15.50 0.79 -10.76
C ALA A 108 -14.19 1.44 -11.21
N ASP A 109 -14.28 2.69 -11.64
CA ASP A 109 -13.11 3.44 -12.10
C ASP A 109 -12.10 3.65 -10.98
N ALA A 110 -10.82 3.59 -11.32
CA ALA A 110 -9.72 3.83 -10.37
C ALA A 110 -9.82 5.21 -9.70
N SER A 111 -10.38 6.22 -10.39
CA SER A 111 -10.61 7.56 -9.85
C SER A 111 -11.66 7.61 -8.73
N LEU A 112 -12.57 6.64 -8.66
CA LEU A 112 -13.55 6.50 -7.58
C LEU A 112 -12.99 5.71 -6.40
N ILE A 113 -12.11 4.75 -6.68
CA ILE A 113 -11.52 3.86 -5.67
C ILE A 113 -10.33 4.53 -4.97
N ALA A 114 -9.49 5.27 -5.70
CA ALA A 114 -8.29 5.91 -5.15
C ALA A 114 -8.58 6.84 -3.96
N PRO A 115 -9.63 7.69 -3.97
CA PRO A 115 -10.02 8.50 -2.82
C PRO A 115 -10.40 7.66 -1.59
N ILE A 116 -11.08 6.53 -1.76
CA ILE A 116 -11.43 5.62 -0.65
C ILE A 116 -10.19 5.06 0.01
N GLY A 117 -9.19 4.67 -0.79
CA GLY A 117 -7.89 4.21 -0.28
C GLY A 117 -7.09 5.28 0.46
N ALA A 118 -7.34 6.58 0.20
CA ALA A 118 -6.69 7.69 0.89
C ALA A 118 -7.08 7.79 2.37
N PHE A 119 -8.27 7.31 2.75
CA PHE A 119 -8.73 7.29 4.13
C PHE A 119 -7.97 6.28 5.00
N GLY A 120 -7.17 5.37 4.43
CA GLY A 120 -6.48 4.30 5.15
C GLY A 120 -5.75 4.76 6.43
N PRO A 121 -4.86 5.77 6.39
CA PRO A 121 -4.18 6.27 7.58
C PRO A 121 -5.13 6.86 8.64
N LEU A 122 -6.19 7.58 8.24
CA LEU A 122 -7.18 8.14 9.16
C LEU A 122 -8.00 7.04 9.84
N ILE A 123 -8.43 6.03 9.06
CA ILE A 123 -9.12 4.85 9.60
C ILE A 123 -8.20 4.10 10.57
N SER A 124 -6.89 4.09 10.31
CA SER A 124 -5.89 3.39 11.13
C SER A 124 -5.71 3.99 12.52
N ILE A 125 -6.17 5.22 12.78
CA ILE A 125 -6.12 5.86 14.11
C ILE A 125 -6.81 4.98 15.16
N LEU A 126 -8.02 4.49 14.85
CA LEU A 126 -8.81 3.71 15.80
C LEU A 126 -8.18 2.34 16.11
N PRO A 127 -7.79 1.50 15.13
CA PRO A 127 -7.06 0.26 15.39
C PRO A 127 -5.71 0.48 16.08
N SER A 128 -5.00 1.57 15.81
CA SER A 128 -3.72 1.86 16.48
C SER A 128 -3.90 2.15 17.96
N TRP A 129 -4.95 2.89 18.31
CA TRP A 129 -5.31 3.13 19.70
C TRP A 129 -5.74 1.83 20.40
N LEU A 130 -6.57 1.01 19.74
CA LEU A 130 -7.10 -0.24 20.33
C LEU A 130 -6.05 -1.37 20.44
N ILE A 131 -5.22 -1.56 19.41
CA ILE A 131 -4.30 -2.70 19.30
C ILE A 131 -2.94 -2.38 19.94
N LEU A 132 -2.40 -1.20 19.65
CA LEU A 132 -1.04 -0.81 20.06
C LEU A 132 -1.03 0.17 21.24
N GLY A 133 -2.18 0.79 21.57
CA GLY A 133 -2.23 1.87 22.55
C GLY A 133 -1.57 3.16 22.06
N GLU A 134 -1.45 3.33 20.73
CA GLU A 134 -0.75 4.46 20.09
C GLU A 134 -1.73 5.57 19.73
N VAL A 135 -1.40 6.80 20.12
CA VAL A 135 -2.16 8.00 19.78
C VAL A 135 -1.23 9.03 19.13
N PRO A 136 -1.60 9.62 17.98
CA PRO A 136 -0.78 10.65 17.35
C PRO A 136 -0.77 11.96 18.16
N THR A 137 0.33 12.71 18.06
CA THR A 137 0.42 14.11 18.52
C THR A 137 -0.58 15.00 17.77
N THR A 138 -0.84 16.21 18.29
CA THR A 138 -1.69 17.21 17.61
C THR A 138 -1.14 17.56 16.22
N TYR A 139 0.17 17.76 16.10
CA TYR A 139 0.84 17.96 14.81
C TYR A 139 0.71 16.72 13.92
N GLY A 140 0.90 15.54 14.48
CA GLY A 140 0.67 14.28 13.80
C GLY A 140 -0.73 14.16 13.21
N TYR A 141 -1.78 14.50 13.97
CA TYR A 141 -3.16 14.49 13.48
C TYR A 141 -3.35 15.46 12.29
N THR A 142 -2.84 16.69 12.41
CA THR A 142 -2.90 17.66 11.30
C THR A 142 -2.14 17.17 10.06
N GLY A 143 -0.98 16.54 10.25
CA GLY A 143 -0.20 15.93 9.17
C GLY A 143 -0.96 14.81 8.47
N LEU A 144 -1.63 13.92 9.23
CA LEU A 144 -2.46 12.85 8.67
C LEU A 144 -3.61 13.39 7.83
N VAL A 145 -4.30 14.44 8.31
CA VAL A 145 -5.40 15.08 7.57
C VAL A 145 -4.88 15.72 6.29
N LEU A 146 -3.74 16.43 6.32
CA LEU A 146 -3.15 17.04 5.13
C LEU A 146 -2.71 16.00 4.11
N MET A 147 -2.08 14.89 4.54
CA MET A 147 -1.72 13.81 3.63
C MET A 147 -2.96 13.16 2.99
N PHE A 148 -4.03 12.95 3.78
CA PHE A 148 -5.31 12.49 3.25
C PHE A 148 -5.84 13.44 2.17
N LEU A 149 -5.94 14.74 2.47
CA LEU A 149 -6.41 15.76 1.53
C LEU A 149 -5.54 15.84 0.27
N GLY A 150 -4.23 15.65 0.41
CA GLY A 150 -3.30 15.65 -0.72
C GLY A 150 -3.48 14.46 -1.65
N VAL A 151 -3.56 13.24 -1.10
CA VAL A 151 -3.85 12.03 -1.90
C VAL A 151 -5.26 12.12 -2.53
N TYR A 152 -6.22 12.68 -1.79
CA TYR A 152 -7.57 12.94 -2.29
C TYR A 152 -7.56 13.90 -3.48
N ALA A 153 -6.92 15.05 -3.35
CA ALA A 153 -6.79 16.05 -4.41
C ALA A 153 -6.10 15.48 -5.65
N MET A 154 -5.07 14.65 -5.47
CA MET A 154 -4.39 13.97 -6.58
C MET A 154 -5.31 13.03 -7.35
N ALA A 155 -6.20 12.31 -6.67
CA ALA A 155 -7.12 11.38 -7.32
C ALA A 155 -8.12 12.10 -8.24
N PHE A 156 -8.52 13.33 -7.91
CA PHE A 156 -9.42 14.13 -8.74
C PHE A 156 -8.74 14.93 -9.85
N ALA A 157 -7.45 15.24 -9.66
CA ALA A 157 -6.64 15.87 -10.69
C ALA A 157 -6.38 14.96 -11.90
N GLU A 158 -6.65 13.66 -11.80
CA GLU A 158 -6.55 12.71 -12.90
C GLU A 158 -7.62 12.97 -13.96
N ARG A 159 -7.26 13.75 -14.99
CA ARG A 159 -8.14 14.11 -16.12
C ARG A 159 -8.18 13.05 -17.24
N LYS A 160 -8.00 11.76 -16.95
CA LYS A 160 -8.38 10.76 -17.95
C LYS A 160 -9.88 10.90 -18.15
N LYS A 161 -10.32 11.04 -19.41
CA LYS A 161 -11.74 10.98 -19.78
C LYS A 161 -12.27 9.69 -19.19
N VAL A 162 -12.90 9.78 -18.02
CA VAL A 162 -13.56 8.65 -17.39
C VAL A 162 -14.59 8.23 -18.42
N LYS A 163 -14.40 7.04 -19.03
CA LYS A 163 -15.47 6.42 -19.80
C LYS A 163 -16.46 5.94 -18.75
N ILE A 164 -17.28 6.88 -18.32
CA ILE A 164 -18.36 6.75 -17.36
C ILE A 164 -19.47 5.93 -18.06
N GLU A 165 -19.20 4.66 -18.35
CA GLU A 165 -20.22 3.73 -18.85
C GLU A 165 -21.11 3.25 -17.69
N THR A 166 -20.61 3.26 -16.45
CA THR A 166 -21.29 2.67 -15.28
C THR A 166 -21.73 3.68 -14.23
N VAL A 167 -21.57 4.98 -14.46
CA VAL A 167 -22.10 5.97 -13.51
C VAL A 167 -23.59 6.17 -13.83
N PRO A 168 -24.49 5.99 -12.85
CA PRO A 168 -25.92 6.16 -13.08
C PRO A 168 -26.23 7.58 -13.58
N ASP A 169 -27.21 7.70 -14.48
CA ASP A 169 -27.40 8.88 -15.33
C ASP A 169 -27.56 10.21 -14.58
N TRP A 170 -28.05 10.18 -13.33
CA TRP A 170 -28.17 11.34 -12.45
C TRP A 170 -26.84 11.99 -12.04
N LEU A 171 -25.71 11.29 -12.18
CA LEU A 171 -24.36 11.82 -11.90
C LEU A 171 -23.72 12.45 -13.15
N LYS A 172 -24.22 12.10 -14.35
CA LYS A 172 -23.77 12.69 -15.62
C LYS A 172 -24.32 14.10 -15.82
N THR A 173 -25.48 14.40 -15.22
CA THR A 173 -26.18 15.69 -15.30
C THR A 173 -25.67 16.74 -14.31
N MET A 174 -24.70 16.40 -13.45
CA MET A 174 -24.24 17.32 -12.42
C MET A 174 -22.93 18.03 -12.83
N ASP A 175 -23.02 19.33 -13.08
CA ASP A 175 -21.91 20.22 -13.44
C ASP A 175 -20.77 20.19 -12.42
N GLY A 176 -19.64 19.52 -12.75
CA GLY A 176 -18.27 19.71 -12.27
C GLY A 176 -17.95 19.57 -10.76
N ARG A 177 -18.80 20.14 -9.88
CA ARG A 177 -18.70 20.29 -8.43
C ARG A 177 -18.94 19.00 -7.62
N PRO A 178 -19.75 18.00 -8.04
CA PRO A 178 -19.92 16.77 -7.27
C PRO A 178 -18.88 15.69 -7.56
N ARG A 179 -17.88 15.93 -8.43
CA ARG A 179 -16.78 14.97 -8.60
C ARG A 179 -16.07 14.72 -7.27
N LEU A 180 -15.79 15.79 -6.51
CA LEU A 180 -15.12 15.69 -5.22
C LEU A 180 -15.90 14.80 -4.24
N LEU A 181 -17.22 14.89 -4.15
CA LEU A 181 -18.01 14.08 -3.20
C LEU A 181 -18.52 12.75 -3.78
N ALA A 182 -18.26 12.48 -5.07
CA ALA A 182 -18.77 11.30 -5.76
C ALA A 182 -18.44 9.98 -5.06
N PRO A 183 -17.22 9.73 -4.54
CA PRO A 183 -16.91 8.49 -3.84
C PRO A 183 -17.76 8.31 -2.57
N LEU A 184 -17.99 9.39 -1.82
CA LEU A 184 -18.81 9.36 -0.60
C LEU A 184 -20.28 9.12 -0.93
N ILE A 185 -20.83 9.82 -1.92
CA ILE A 185 -22.23 9.63 -2.34
C ILE A 185 -22.45 8.21 -2.87
N MET A 186 -21.51 7.65 -3.63
CA MET A 186 -21.60 6.27 -4.12
C MET A 186 -21.52 5.22 -3.01
N LEU A 187 -20.78 5.52 -1.94
CA LEU A 187 -20.74 4.69 -0.74
C LEU A 187 -22.08 4.69 -0.02
N PHE A 188 -22.71 5.87 0.15
CA PHE A 188 -24.05 5.99 0.72
C PHE A 188 -25.14 5.35 -0.16
N LYS A 189 -24.96 5.35 -1.48
CA LYS A 189 -25.87 4.68 -2.43
C LYS A 189 -25.59 3.18 -2.60
N GLY A 190 -24.66 2.61 -1.84
CA GLY A 190 -24.46 1.16 -1.77
C GLY A 190 -23.80 0.54 -3.01
N ASN A 191 -22.97 1.29 -3.75
CA ASN A 191 -22.23 0.71 -4.87
C ASN A 191 -21.28 -0.40 -4.37
N LYS A 192 -21.53 -1.64 -4.79
CA LYS A 192 -20.84 -2.84 -4.32
C LYS A 192 -19.31 -2.73 -4.44
N GLN A 193 -18.81 -2.13 -5.53
CA GLN A 193 -17.37 -2.02 -5.79
C GLN A 193 -16.70 -0.98 -4.89
N VAL A 194 -17.39 0.14 -4.62
CA VAL A 194 -16.92 1.17 -3.68
C VAL A 194 -16.93 0.62 -2.25
N VAL A 195 -17.94 -0.17 -1.88
CA VAL A 195 -17.99 -0.86 -0.58
C VAL A 195 -16.85 -1.87 -0.43
N ILE A 196 -16.55 -2.64 -1.47
CA ILE A 196 -15.39 -3.55 -1.47
C ILE A 196 -14.07 -2.78 -1.32
N ALA A 197 -13.93 -1.63 -1.97
CA ALA A 197 -12.76 -0.76 -1.80
C ALA A 197 -12.64 -0.23 -0.37
N LEU A 198 -13.75 0.18 0.25
CA LEU A 198 -13.78 0.61 1.64
C LEU A 198 -13.38 -0.53 2.59
N ALA A 199 -13.96 -1.71 2.39
CA ALA A 199 -13.60 -2.90 3.17
C ALA A 199 -12.10 -3.20 3.06
N GLY A 200 -11.53 -3.10 1.85
CA GLY A 200 -10.08 -3.21 1.64
C GLY A 200 -9.27 -2.13 2.39
N ALA A 201 -9.73 -0.88 2.38
CA ALA A 201 -9.07 0.22 3.10
C ALA A 201 -9.13 0.01 4.63
N VAL A 202 -10.25 -0.47 5.17
CA VAL A 202 -10.42 -0.80 6.59
C VAL A 202 -9.54 -1.99 6.97
N CYS A 203 -9.55 -3.07 6.17
CA CYS A 203 -8.66 -4.21 6.38
C CYS A 203 -7.19 -3.76 6.39
N GLY A 204 -6.78 -2.90 5.46
CA GLY A 204 -5.41 -2.34 5.43
C GLY A 204 -5.08 -1.49 6.65
N ALA A 205 -6.01 -0.65 7.08
CA ALA A 205 -5.85 0.19 8.27
C ALA A 205 -5.66 -0.65 9.55
N VAL A 206 -6.35 -1.78 9.66
CA VAL A 206 -6.19 -2.74 10.77
C VAL A 206 -4.89 -3.54 10.60
N SER A 207 -4.60 -4.01 9.39
CA SER A 207 -3.43 -4.87 9.08
C SER A 207 -2.11 -4.22 9.45
N VAL A 208 -1.95 -2.92 9.17
CA VAL A 208 -0.69 -2.20 9.46
C VAL A 208 -0.34 -2.18 10.95
N ASN A 209 -1.33 -2.26 11.83
CA ASN A 209 -1.10 -2.34 13.28
C ASN A 209 -0.58 -3.71 13.69
N PHE A 210 -1.11 -4.77 13.08
CA PHE A 210 -0.59 -6.12 13.24
C PHE A 210 0.80 -6.28 12.59
N ASP A 211 1.09 -5.57 11.50
CA ASP A 211 2.44 -5.54 10.90
C ASP A 211 3.46 -5.01 11.89
N LYS A 212 3.17 -3.85 12.51
CA LYS A 212 4.05 -3.30 13.54
C LYS A 212 4.19 -4.25 14.73
N LEU A 213 3.09 -4.84 15.18
CA LEU A 213 3.13 -5.79 16.29
C LEU A 213 3.97 -7.04 15.97
N ALA A 214 3.87 -7.56 14.75
CA ALA A 214 4.70 -8.68 14.29
C ALA A 214 6.18 -8.29 14.14
N ALA A 215 6.45 -7.07 13.66
CA ALA A 215 7.79 -6.51 13.54
C ALA A 215 8.47 -6.30 14.89
N MET A 216 7.73 -5.97 15.94
CA MET A 216 8.26 -5.77 17.29
C MET A 216 8.44 -7.07 18.09
N ARG A 217 7.62 -8.09 17.81
CA ARG A 217 7.66 -9.38 18.54
C ARG A 217 8.66 -10.37 17.95
N SER A 218 9.26 -10.06 16.80
CA SER A 218 10.20 -10.92 16.09
C SER A 218 11.17 -10.08 15.26
N SER A 219 11.96 -10.70 14.38
CA SER A 219 12.71 -9.98 13.35
C SER A 219 11.73 -9.33 12.35
N PRO A 220 11.78 -8.00 12.12
CA PRO A 220 10.90 -7.32 11.15
C PRO A 220 10.98 -7.91 9.74
N ILE A 221 12.18 -8.35 9.34
CA ILE A 221 12.45 -8.95 8.04
C ILE A 221 11.79 -10.33 7.96
N PHE A 222 11.86 -11.11 9.04
CA PHE A 222 11.22 -12.42 9.12
C PHE A 222 9.70 -12.34 8.98
N ALA A 223 9.06 -11.45 9.74
CA ALA A 223 7.61 -11.26 9.68
C ALA A 223 7.16 -10.84 8.27
N ALA A 224 7.88 -9.89 7.64
CA ALA A 224 7.64 -9.49 6.26
C ALA A 224 7.77 -10.66 5.28
N ALA A 225 8.80 -11.49 5.45
CA ALA A 225 9.05 -12.65 4.61
C ALA A 225 7.86 -13.62 4.64
N PHE A 226 7.41 -13.99 5.83
CA PHE A 226 6.32 -14.95 5.99
C PHE A 226 5.01 -14.45 5.38
N ILE A 227 4.66 -13.17 5.59
CA ILE A 227 3.46 -12.56 5.00
C ILE A 227 3.53 -12.59 3.47
N MET A 228 4.68 -12.23 2.89
CA MET A 228 4.86 -12.22 1.44
C MET A 228 4.81 -13.63 0.84
N ILE A 229 5.41 -14.63 1.51
CA ILE A 229 5.28 -16.03 1.12
C ILE A 229 3.81 -16.45 1.15
N PHE A 230 3.08 -16.12 2.22
CA PHE A 230 1.69 -16.54 2.38
C PHE A 230 0.77 -15.94 1.30
N ILE A 231 0.88 -14.62 1.05
CA ILE A 231 0.15 -13.93 -0.03
C ILE A 231 0.55 -14.50 -1.39
N GLY A 232 1.86 -14.72 -1.60
CA GLY A 232 2.40 -15.27 -2.82
C GLY A 232 1.90 -16.69 -3.12
N LEU A 233 1.83 -17.56 -2.11
CA LEU A 233 1.31 -18.93 -2.24
C LEU A 233 -0.16 -18.91 -2.63
N VAL A 234 -0.96 -18.07 -1.99
CA VAL A 234 -2.38 -17.91 -2.33
C VAL A 234 -2.56 -17.36 -3.75
N GLY A 235 -1.75 -16.40 -4.16
CA GLY A 235 -1.71 -15.89 -5.54
C GLY A 235 -1.26 -16.94 -6.56
N LEU A 236 -0.29 -17.78 -6.19
CA LEU A 236 0.22 -18.87 -7.02
C LEU A 236 -0.85 -19.95 -7.23
N LEU A 237 -1.56 -20.34 -6.17
CA LEU A 237 -2.66 -21.30 -6.27
C LEU A 237 -3.76 -20.83 -7.22
N LYS A 238 -4.10 -19.54 -7.18
CA LYS A 238 -5.07 -18.95 -8.12
C LYS A 238 -4.55 -18.97 -9.56
N THR A 239 -3.32 -18.51 -9.78
CA THR A 239 -2.73 -18.38 -11.13
C THR A 239 -2.39 -19.73 -11.75
N TRP A 240 -2.13 -20.75 -10.93
CA TRP A 240 -2.00 -22.13 -11.37
C TRP A 240 -3.33 -22.67 -11.89
N LYS A 241 -4.44 -22.41 -11.19
CA LYS A 241 -5.79 -22.79 -11.63
C LYS A 241 -6.23 -22.08 -12.92
N THR A 242 -5.85 -20.82 -13.12
CA THR A 242 -6.18 -20.07 -14.34
C THR A 242 -5.24 -20.35 -15.52
N GLY A 243 -4.13 -21.07 -15.30
CA GLY A 243 -3.14 -21.39 -16.33
C GLY A 243 -2.27 -20.20 -16.76
N GLU A 244 -2.38 -19.07 -16.09
CA GLU A 244 -1.68 -17.82 -16.40
C GLU A 244 -0.15 -17.97 -16.27
N LEU A 245 0.32 -18.86 -15.40
CA LEU A 245 1.75 -19.14 -15.22
C LEU A 245 2.43 -19.64 -16.52
N LYS A 246 1.69 -20.31 -17.40
CA LYS A 246 2.22 -20.81 -18.69
C LYS A 246 2.58 -19.68 -19.66
N GLN A 247 2.05 -18.48 -19.44
CA GLN A 247 2.32 -17.31 -20.29
C GLN A 247 3.67 -16.64 -19.93
N ILE A 248 4.29 -17.05 -18.82
CA ILE A 248 5.57 -16.51 -18.36
C ILE A 248 6.71 -17.19 -19.09
N LYS A 249 7.41 -16.41 -19.91
CA LYS A 249 8.57 -16.86 -20.68
C LYS A 249 9.87 -16.61 -19.91
N LYS A 250 10.93 -17.36 -20.24
CA LYS A 250 12.28 -17.18 -19.67
C LYS A 250 12.81 -15.75 -19.83
N LEU A 251 12.42 -15.05 -20.90
CA LEU A 251 12.76 -13.64 -21.13
C LEU A 251 12.29 -12.71 -19.98
N HIS A 252 11.22 -13.08 -19.27
CA HIS A 252 10.68 -12.29 -18.17
C HIS A 252 11.42 -12.53 -16.84
N ALA A 253 12.23 -13.58 -16.74
CA ALA A 253 12.84 -14.02 -15.48
C ALA A 253 13.70 -12.93 -14.83
N MET A 254 14.52 -12.21 -15.62
CA MET A 254 15.36 -11.12 -15.10
C MET A 254 14.51 -9.97 -14.55
N ASN A 255 13.46 -9.57 -15.26
CA ASN A 255 12.57 -8.50 -14.81
C ASN A 255 11.76 -8.88 -13.57
N LEU A 256 11.33 -10.15 -13.48
CA LEU A 256 10.66 -10.69 -12.30
C LEU A 256 11.61 -10.79 -11.10
N ALA A 257 12.86 -11.21 -11.31
CA ALA A 257 13.88 -11.25 -10.26
C ALA A 257 14.20 -9.84 -9.74
N LEU A 258 14.40 -8.86 -10.64
CA LEU A 258 14.59 -7.46 -10.28
C LEU A 258 13.36 -6.88 -9.56
N GLY A 259 12.15 -7.27 -9.97
CA GLY A 259 10.89 -6.91 -9.31
C GLY A 259 10.81 -7.43 -7.87
N ALA A 260 11.20 -8.69 -7.64
CA ALA A 260 11.23 -9.29 -6.31
C ALA A 260 12.31 -8.67 -5.41
N LEU A 261 13.52 -8.44 -5.94
CA LEU A 261 14.62 -7.82 -5.18
C LEU A 261 14.31 -6.37 -4.79
N SER A 262 13.72 -5.58 -5.71
CA SER A 262 13.34 -4.20 -5.41
C SER A 262 12.20 -4.14 -4.39
N LEU A 263 11.19 -5.02 -4.48
CA LEU A 263 10.15 -5.09 -3.47
C LEU A 263 10.71 -5.55 -2.10
N ALA A 264 11.66 -6.49 -2.08
CA ALA A 264 12.35 -6.88 -0.84
C ALA A 264 13.05 -5.68 -0.18
N ALA A 265 13.79 -4.88 -0.95
CA ALA A 265 14.43 -3.67 -0.44
C ALA A 265 13.42 -2.67 0.16
N VAL A 266 12.29 -2.45 -0.52
CA VAL A 266 11.18 -1.62 0.00
C VAL A 266 10.67 -2.13 1.34
N LEU A 267 10.44 -3.44 1.44
CA LEU A 267 9.89 -4.03 2.66
C LEU A 267 10.89 -3.96 3.81
N VAL A 268 12.18 -4.23 3.59
CA VAL A 268 13.19 -4.06 4.65
C VAL A 268 13.14 -2.64 5.22
N LEU A 269 13.15 -1.62 4.36
CA LEU A 269 13.11 -0.22 4.78
C LEU A 269 11.84 0.12 5.57
N PHE A 270 10.67 -0.28 5.07
CA PHE A 270 9.39 0.01 5.73
C PHE A 270 9.18 -0.76 7.03
N TRP A 271 9.62 -2.00 7.09
CA TRP A 271 9.44 -2.84 8.27
C TRP A 271 10.42 -2.44 9.38
N LEU A 272 11.65 -2.04 9.04
CA LEU A 272 12.58 -1.45 9.99
C LEU A 272 12.09 -0.11 10.53
N ALA A 273 11.37 0.68 9.73
CA ALA A 273 10.82 1.96 10.16
C ALA A 273 9.83 1.85 11.34
N PHE A 274 9.15 0.70 11.51
CA PHE A 274 8.25 0.48 12.65
C PHE A 274 8.96 0.50 14.00
N ASN A 275 10.28 0.27 14.05
CA ASN A 275 11.08 0.38 15.27
C ASN A 275 11.28 1.84 15.72
N TYR A 276 11.01 2.82 14.84
CA TYR A 276 11.38 4.22 15.04
C TYR A 276 10.17 5.17 15.09
N GLY A 277 8.94 4.67 14.96
CA GLY A 277 7.75 5.54 14.92
C GLY A 277 6.44 4.80 15.04
N LEU A 278 5.34 5.55 15.12
CA LEU A 278 3.98 4.99 15.21
C LEU A 278 3.58 4.27 13.92
N ALA A 279 2.75 3.22 14.04
CA ALA A 279 2.26 2.48 12.87
C ALA A 279 1.52 3.41 11.88
N ILE A 280 0.73 4.34 12.42
CA ILE A 280 -0.03 5.32 11.63
C ILE A 280 0.90 6.25 10.85
N TYR A 281 2.01 6.71 11.46
CA TYR A 281 2.95 7.63 10.81
C TYR A 281 3.70 6.93 9.69
N VAL A 282 4.18 5.71 9.93
CA VAL A 282 4.81 4.89 8.88
C VAL A 282 3.82 4.64 7.73
N SER A 283 2.56 4.31 8.03
CA SER A 283 1.50 4.12 7.03
C SER A 283 1.22 5.36 6.19
N ALA A 284 1.15 6.53 6.83
CA ALA A 284 0.89 7.80 6.18
C ALA A 284 2.08 8.22 5.32
N LEU A 285 3.30 8.16 5.86
CA LEU A 285 4.52 8.52 5.12
C LEU A 285 4.76 7.64 3.90
N LYS A 286 4.37 6.36 3.91
CA LYS A 286 4.39 5.51 2.70
C LYS A 286 3.61 6.12 1.53
N ARG A 287 2.61 6.98 1.78
CA ARG A 287 1.84 7.67 0.73
C ARG A 287 2.65 8.70 -0.05
N THR A 288 3.78 9.17 0.47
CA THR A 288 4.74 10.01 -0.28
C THR A 288 5.25 9.30 -1.54
N ASN A 289 5.19 7.96 -1.59
CA ASN A 289 5.42 7.17 -2.80
C ASN A 289 4.67 7.72 -4.01
N THR A 290 3.42 8.17 -3.83
CA THR A 290 2.59 8.71 -4.93
C THR A 290 3.23 9.94 -5.59
N VAL A 291 3.90 10.80 -4.80
CA VAL A 291 4.65 11.96 -5.31
C VAL A 291 5.83 11.48 -6.14
N PHE A 292 6.63 10.54 -5.61
CA PHE A 292 7.77 9.98 -6.35
C PHE A 292 7.36 9.22 -7.60
N THR A 293 6.23 8.50 -7.59
CA THR A 293 5.68 7.81 -8.77
C THR A 293 5.37 8.81 -9.87
N LEU A 294 4.79 9.98 -9.54
CA LEU A 294 4.53 11.04 -10.54
C LEU A 294 5.82 11.63 -11.11
N ILE A 295 6.85 11.82 -10.27
CA ILE A 295 8.16 12.29 -10.70
C ILE A 295 8.80 11.26 -11.64
N PHE A 296 8.82 9.99 -11.27
CA PHE A 296 9.34 8.93 -12.14
C PHE A 296 8.52 8.77 -13.43
N ALA A 297 7.20 8.91 -13.37
CA ALA A 297 6.36 8.89 -14.57
C ALA A 297 6.65 10.08 -15.49
N TYR A 298 6.94 11.27 -14.94
CA TYR A 298 7.39 12.42 -15.73
C TYR A 298 8.67 12.10 -16.51
N PHE A 299 9.69 11.55 -15.85
CA PHE A 299 11.00 11.28 -16.48
C PHE A 299 11.02 10.02 -17.37
N LEU A 300 10.39 8.92 -16.91
CA LEU A 300 10.47 7.61 -17.57
C LEU A 300 9.35 7.36 -18.58
N LEU A 301 8.20 8.04 -18.46
CA LEU A 301 7.03 7.86 -19.33
C LEU A 301 6.64 9.14 -20.09
N GLY A 302 7.24 10.29 -19.77
CA GLY A 302 6.96 11.56 -20.46
C GLY A 302 5.59 12.18 -20.13
N GLU A 303 4.95 11.78 -19.03
CA GLU A 303 3.58 12.19 -18.63
C GLU A 303 3.53 13.63 -18.04
N LYS A 304 4.09 14.63 -18.74
CA LYS A 304 4.33 16.00 -18.20
C LYS A 304 3.08 16.72 -17.69
N LYS A 305 1.96 16.60 -18.41
CA LYS A 305 0.69 17.26 -18.07
C LYS A 305 0.05 16.70 -16.81
N GLU A 306 0.34 15.45 -16.43
CA GLU A 306 -0.22 14.85 -15.22
C GLU A 306 0.42 15.44 -13.95
N LEU A 307 1.72 15.72 -13.97
CA LEU A 307 2.43 16.32 -12.84
C LEU A 307 1.88 17.71 -12.50
N MET A 308 1.72 18.57 -13.52
CA MET A 308 1.26 19.95 -13.34
C MET A 308 -0.15 20.02 -12.74
N ASN A 309 -1.04 19.10 -13.16
CA ASN A 309 -2.41 19.06 -12.64
C ASN A 309 -2.48 18.58 -11.17
N ARG A 310 -1.45 17.90 -10.67
CA ARG A 310 -1.43 17.29 -9.33
C ARG A 310 -0.59 18.07 -8.30
N LEU A 311 -0.06 19.25 -8.65
CA LEU A 311 0.83 20.05 -7.79
C LEU A 311 0.22 20.39 -6.41
N LEU A 312 -1.07 20.75 -6.37
CA LEU A 312 -1.76 21.07 -5.12
C LEU A 312 -1.81 19.84 -4.18
N GLY A 313 -2.05 18.65 -4.74
CA GLY A 313 -2.00 17.41 -3.98
C GLY A 313 -0.59 17.07 -3.49
N ILE A 314 0.44 17.34 -4.31
CA ILE A 314 1.85 17.17 -3.92
C ILE A 314 2.19 18.07 -2.72
N ALA A 315 1.81 19.35 -2.79
CA ALA A 315 2.07 20.31 -1.72
C ALA A 315 1.45 19.85 -0.39
N PHE A 316 0.20 19.38 -0.41
CA PHE A 316 -0.46 18.86 0.80
C PHE A 316 0.21 17.59 1.36
N ILE A 317 0.63 16.65 0.50
CA ILE A 317 1.36 15.45 0.95
C ILE A 317 2.69 15.82 1.59
N LEU A 318 3.45 16.73 0.99
CA LEU A 318 4.76 17.17 1.52
C LEU A 318 4.61 17.94 2.83
N ALA A 319 3.67 18.88 2.90
CA ALA A 319 3.37 19.62 4.13
C ALA A 319 2.92 18.68 5.26
N GLY A 320 2.05 17.72 4.94
CA GLY A 320 1.63 16.69 5.87
C GLY A 320 2.80 15.83 6.36
N ALA A 321 3.68 15.39 5.46
CA ALA A 321 4.86 14.60 5.80
C ALA A 321 5.82 15.35 6.75
N VAL A 322 6.00 16.66 6.57
CA VAL A 322 6.81 17.50 7.47
C VAL A 322 6.17 17.58 8.86
N LEU A 323 4.86 17.80 8.93
CA LEU A 323 4.14 17.93 10.20
C LEU A 323 4.09 16.66 11.04
N LEU A 324 4.14 15.49 10.41
CA LEU A 324 4.27 14.23 11.14
C LEU A 324 5.59 14.15 11.93
N GLY A 325 6.59 14.98 11.60
CA GLY A 325 7.92 14.99 12.21
C GLY A 325 8.02 15.83 13.48
N PHE A 326 6.93 16.50 13.86
CA PHE A 326 6.79 17.33 15.04
C PHE A 326 5.72 16.77 15.98
#